data_AF-A0A3L6RPJ8-F1
#
_entry.id   AF-A0A3L6RPJ8-F1
#
_cell.length_a   1.000
_cell.length_b   1.000
_cell.length_c   1.000
_cell.angle_alpha   90.00
_cell.angle_beta   90.00
_cell.angle_gamma   90.00
#
_symmetry.space_group_name_H-M   'P 1'
#
loop_
_entity.id
_entity.type
_entity.pdbx_description
1 polymer ?
#
loop_
_entity_poly.entity_id
_entity_poly.type
_entity_poly.pdbx_seq_one_letter_code
_entity_poly.pdbx_strand_id
1 'polypeptide(L)' 'MDHNNLLAAWPVVGPGVAGAVFGAGWWFWVDAVVCSAAAVPFLHYLPGFFASFAALMFNCVNREDIGDGYYSPYDDSEWR' A
#
# COMPACT_ATOMS: atom_id res chain seq x y z
N MET A 1 11.80 -17.23 19.03
CA MET A 1 11.84 -15.79 18.69
C MET A 1 10.82 -15.10 19.57
N ASP A 2 11.26 -14.23 20.47
CA ASP A 2 10.36 -13.57 21.42
C ASP A 2 9.39 -12.65 20.69
N HIS A 3 8.12 -12.67 21.08
CA HIS A 3 7.02 -11.90 20.48
C HIS A 3 7.36 -10.41 20.32
N ASN A 4 8.16 -9.88 21.24
CA ASN A 4 8.64 -8.49 21.25
C ASN A 4 9.50 -8.13 20.02
N ASN A 5 10.27 -9.08 19.48
CA ASN A 5 11.10 -8.85 18.29
C ASN A 5 10.27 -8.82 17.00
N LEU A 6 9.16 -9.57 16.94
CA LEU A 6 8.25 -9.56 15.79
C LEU A 6 7.45 -8.26 15.73
N LEU A 7 6.98 -7.77 16.88
CA LEU A 7 6.30 -6.48 16.98
C LEU A 7 7.24 -5.31 16.64
N ALA A 8 8.50 -5.38 17.05
CA ALA A 8 9.50 -4.36 16.70
C ALA A 8 9.91 -4.38 15.20
N ALA A 9 9.81 -5.54 14.53
CA ALA A 9 10.10 -5.66 13.10
C ALA A 9 8.91 -5.22 12.20
N TRP A 10 7.68 -5.19 12.74
CA TRP A 10 6.47 -4.87 11.99
C TRP A 10 6.44 -3.45 11.39
N PRO A 11 6.90 -2.37 12.04
CA PRO A 11 6.95 -1.04 11.44
C PRO A 11 7.84 -0.95 10.20
N VAL A 12 8.89 -1.77 10.13
CA VAL A 12 9.84 -1.79 9.01
C VAL A 12 9.35 -2.67 7.87
N VAL A 13 8.77 -3.83 8.19
CA VAL A 13 8.35 -4.84 7.19
C VAL A 13 6.90 -4.63 6.73
N GLY A 14 6.06 -4.07 7.59
CA GLY A 14 4.63 -3.85 7.36
C GLY A 14 4.30 -3.06 6.10
N PRO A 15 4.97 -1.92 5.81
CA PRO A 15 4.77 -1.18 4.56
C PRO A 15 5.08 -2.02 3.31
N GLY A 16 6.14 -2.84 3.37
CA GLY A 16 6.51 -3.75 2.28
C GLY A 16 5.47 -4.85 2.06
N VAL A 17 4.98 -5.47 3.13
CA VAL A 17 3.92 -6.49 3.06
C VAL A 17 2.61 -5.89 2.54
N ALA A 18 2.23 -4.71 3.01
CA ALA A 18 1.04 -4.00 2.53
C ALA A 18 1.15 -3.68 1.02
N GLY A 19 2.31 -3.21 0.57
CA GLY A 19 2.58 -2.98 -0.85
C GLY A 19 2.52 -4.25 -1.70
N ALA A 20 3.05 -5.37 -1.18
CA ALA A 20 2.99 -6.66 -1.88
C ALA A 20 1.56 -7.19 -2.03
N VAL A 21 0.75 -7.11 -0.96
CA VAL A 21 -0.66 -7.53 -0.99
C VAL A 21 -1.48 -6.64 -1.93
N PHE A 22 -1.24 -5.32 -1.88
CA PHE A 22 -1.86 -4.37 -2.79
C PHE A 22 -1.49 -4.65 -4.24
N GLY A 23 -0.21 -4.86 -4.54
CA GLY A 23 0.27 -5.19 -5.89
C GLY A 23 -0.28 -6.51 -6.42
N ALA A 24 -0.40 -7.53 -5.57
CA ALA A 24 -1.03 -8.81 -5.95
C ALA A 24 -2.51 -8.61 -6.30
N GLY A 25 -3.27 -7.92 -5.45
CA GLY A 25 -4.68 -7.61 -5.71
C GLY A 25 -4.88 -6.76 -6.98
N TRP A 26 -4.00 -5.79 -7.20
CA TRP A 26 -3.95 -5.00 -8.43
C TRP A 26 -3.75 -5.87 -9.67
N TRP A 27 -2.77 -6.77 -9.63
CA TRP A 27 -2.47 -7.68 -10.73
C TRP A 27 -3.65 -8.59 -11.08
N PHE A 28 -4.31 -9.18 -10.08
CA PHE A 28 -5.52 -9.99 -10.30
C PHE A 28 -6.64 -9.20 -10.96
N TRP A 29 -6.81 -7.94 -10.58
CA TRP A 29 -7.81 -7.07 -11.21
C TRP A 29 -7.43 -6.77 -12.68
N VAL A 30 -6.17 -6.43 -12.96
CA VAL A 30 -5.70 -6.17 -14.34
C VAL A 30 -5.88 -7.41 -15.21
N ASP A 31 -5.52 -8.60 -14.71
CA ASP A 31 -5.69 -9.88 -15.41
C ASP A 31 -7.18 -10.14 -15.74
N ALA A 32 -8.06 -9.96 -14.76
CA ALA A 32 -9.50 -10.10 -14.95
C ALA A 32 -10.07 -9.12 -15.99
N VAL A 33 -9.56 -7.89 -16.04
CA VAL A 33 -9.96 -6.88 -17.05
C VAL A 33 -9.50 -7.29 -18.45
N VAL A 34 -8.23 -7.69 -18.58
CA VAL A 34 -7.62 -8.01 -19.88
C VAL A 34 -8.17 -9.31 -20.46
N CYS A 35 -8.46 -10.30 -19.62
CA CYS A 35 -8.99 -11.59 -20.04
C CYS A 35 -10.53 -11.64 -20.11
N SER A 36 -11.24 -10.57 -19.78
CA SER A 36 -12.70 -10.54 -19.85
C SER A 36 -13.19 -10.54 -21.29
N ALA A 37 -13.80 -11.64 -21.73
CA ALA A 37 -14.50 -11.74 -23.02
C ALA A 37 -15.89 -11.08 -22.99
N ALA A 38 -16.44 -10.80 -21.80
CA ALA A 38 -17.74 -10.19 -21.60
C ALA A 38 -17.62 -8.70 -21.28
N ALA A 39 -18.58 -7.90 -21.76
CA ALA A 39 -18.64 -6.47 -21.46
C ALA A 39 -19.06 -6.27 -20.00
N VAL A 40 -18.08 -6.05 -19.11
CA VAL A 40 -18.33 -5.72 -17.71
C VAL A 40 -18.72 -4.23 -17.61
N PRO A 41 -19.80 -3.88 -16.89
CA PRO A 41 -20.21 -2.49 -16.74
C PRO A 41 -19.14 -1.66 -16.01
N PHE A 42 -18.95 -0.41 -16.48
CA PHE A 42 -17.87 0.50 -16.05
C PHE A 42 -17.69 0.61 -14.53
N LEU A 43 -18.78 0.54 -13.78
CA LEU A 43 -18.78 0.62 -12.32
C LEU A 43 -17.88 -0.43 -11.63
N HIS A 44 -17.71 -1.61 -12.23
CA HIS A 44 -16.87 -2.67 -11.66
C HIS A 44 -15.37 -2.46 -11.92
N TYR A 45 -15.00 -1.51 -12.77
CA TYR A 45 -13.61 -1.11 -12.99
C TYR A 45 -13.12 -0.02 -12.02
N LEU A 46 -14.03 0.70 -11.35
CA LEU A 46 -13.68 1.75 -10.38
C LEU A 46 -12.69 1.31 -9.30
N PRO A 47 -12.84 0.13 -8.64
CA PRO A 47 -11.92 -0.29 -7.59
C PRO A 47 -10.48 -0.38 -8.09
N GLY A 48 -10.28 -0.92 -9.28
CA GLY A 48 -8.96 -0.97 -9.88
C GLY A 48 -8.51 0.38 -10.40
N PHE A 49 -9.36 1.16 -11.07
CA PHE A 49 -8.97 2.48 -11.53
C PHE A 49 -8.41 3.35 -10.39
N PHE A 50 -9.05 3.32 -9.21
CA PHE A 50 -8.53 3.99 -8.02
C PHE A 50 -7.25 3.35 -7.46
N ALA A 51 -7.11 2.02 -7.50
CA ALA A 51 -5.85 1.36 -7.13
C ALA A 51 -4.69 1.80 -8.06
N SER A 52 -4.91 1.86 -9.37
CA SER A 52 -3.97 2.42 -10.34
C SER A 52 -3.56 3.85 -10.00
N PHE A 53 -4.55 4.68 -9.68
CA PHE A 53 -4.30 6.08 -9.34
C PHE A 53 -3.53 6.22 -8.03
N ALA A 54 -3.88 5.44 -7.01
CA ALA A 54 -3.14 5.38 -5.74
C ALA A 54 -1.70 4.91 -5.95
N ALA A 55 -1.49 3.88 -6.77
CA ALA A 55 -0.15 3.41 -7.12
C ALA A 55 0.67 4.51 -7.81
N LEU A 56 0.06 5.27 -8.73
CA LEU A 56 0.71 6.39 -9.39
C LEU A 56 1.04 7.51 -8.39
N MET A 57 0.11 7.88 -7.51
CA MET A 57 0.35 8.90 -6.48
C MET A 57 1.49 8.49 -5.54
N PHE A 58 1.55 7.23 -5.08
CA PHE A 58 2.67 6.73 -4.27
C PHE A 58 4.01 6.76 -5.01
N ASN A 59 4.02 6.58 -6.33
CA ASN A 59 5.24 6.68 -7.13
C ASN A 59 5.60 8.14 -7.49
N CYS A 60 4.63 9.06 -7.51
CA CYS A 60 4.85 10.48 -7.76
C CYS A 60 5.24 11.29 -6.52
N VAL A 61 5.10 10.73 -5.31
CA VAL A 61 5.61 11.35 -4.08
C VAL A 61 7.11 11.06 -3.96
N ASN A 62 7.91 12.11 -3.82
CA ASN A 62 9.35 11.96 -3.60
C ASN A 62 9.59 11.35 -2.21
N ARG A 63 10.44 10.31 -2.13
CA ARG A 63 10.86 9.71 -0.85
C ARG A 63 11.52 10.74 0.07
N GLU A 64 12.15 11.77 -0.50
CA GLU A 64 12.77 12.86 0.22
C GLU A 64 11.74 13.73 0.98
N ASP A 65 10.52 13.87 0.47
CA ASP A 65 9.40 14.55 1.15
C ASP A 65 8.78 13.69 2.27
N ILE A 66 9.11 12.40 2.31
CA ILE A 66 8.71 11.43 3.35
C ILE A 66 9.85 11.22 4.38
N GLY A 67 11.03 11.83 4.18
CA GLY A 67 12.25 11.56 4.95
C GLY A 67 12.31 12.18 6.35
N ASP A 68 12.63 11.34 7.34
CA ASP A 68 13.32 11.54 8.63
C ASP A 68 12.88 12.66 9.61
N GLY A 69 11.85 13.46 9.29
CA GLY A 69 11.30 14.48 10.20
C GLY A 69 9.78 14.52 10.29
N TYR A 70 9.08 13.64 9.56
CA TYR A 70 7.63 13.63 9.53
C TYR A 70 7.07 12.90 10.75
N TYR A 71 6.69 13.70 11.75
CA TYR A 71 5.95 13.33 12.96
C TYR A 71 5.22 11.99 12.81
N SER A 72 5.71 10.96 13.49
CA SER A 72 4.97 9.72 13.66
C SER A 72 3.95 9.96 14.78
N PRO A 73 2.63 10.00 14.50
CA PRO A 73 1.61 10.13 15.56
C PRO A 73 1.51 8.90 16.47
N TYR A 74 2.37 7.89 16.28
CA TYR A 74 2.56 6.76 17.19
C TYR A 74 3.86 6.86 17.99
N ASP A 75 4.62 7.95 17.83
CA ASP A 75 5.75 8.31 18.69
C ASP A 75 5.22 9.09 19.92
N ASP A 76 4.21 8.52 20.58
CA ASP A 76 3.75 9.03 21.85
C ASP A 76 4.70 8.53 22.95
N SER A 77 5.28 9.51 23.67
CA SER A 77 5.81 9.44 25.05
C SER A 77 7.32 9.47 25.30
N GLU A 78 8.00 10.54 24.89
CA GLU A 78 9.07 11.11 25.73
C GLU A 78 8.51 12.27 26.58
N TRP A 79 7.68 11.94 27.58
CA TRP A 79 7.56 12.80 28.76
C TRP A 79 8.64 12.39 29.77
N ARG A 80 9.75 13.14 29.75
CA ARG A 80 10.69 13.28 30.85
C ARG A 80 10.93 14.75 31.11
#